data_AF-A0A4Y2N9B0-F1
#
_entry.id   AF-A0A4Y2N9B0-F1
#
_cell.length_a   1.000
_cell.length_b   1.000
_cell.length_c   1.000
_cell.angle_alpha   90.00
_cell.angle_beta   90.00
_cell.angle_gamma   90.00
#
_symmetry.space_group_name_H-M   'P 1'
#
loop_
_entity.id
_entity.type
_entity.pdbx_description
1 polymer ?
#
loop_
_entity_poly.entity_id
_entity_poly.type
_entity_poly.pdbx_seq_one_letter_code
_entity_poly.pdbx_strand_id
1 'polypeptide(L)'
;MEDLKQRLKFDDVAVRSRCIQKIVQAVKKKAKKELITSSSVQIPELNLLWEVCADESTSASNLAIRGIIYLAANNHLDVNYAINKFLGSLSSASNVYGIVKGITKLLISQKDENNSSSYSLHRPKHPLIAVLQADENYLPLVLENIADAVSEDNLR
;
A
#
# COMPACT_ATOMS: atom_id res chain seq x y z
N MET A 1 -8.01 -4.62 20.69
CA MET A 1 -7.18 -3.91 19.67
C MET A 1 -5.73 -3.83 20.15
N GLU A 2 -5.48 -3.58 21.43
CA GLU A 2 -4.14 -3.70 22.03
C GLU A 2 -3.52 -5.10 21.94
N ASP A 3 -4.31 -6.18 22.05
CA ASP A 3 -3.79 -7.55 21.84
C ASP A 3 -3.25 -7.80 20.44
N LEU A 4 -3.81 -7.14 19.41
CA LEU A 4 -3.33 -7.27 18.04
C LEU A 4 -2.03 -6.48 17.84
N LYS A 5 -1.92 -5.29 18.43
CA LYS A 5 -0.68 -4.51 18.46
C LYS A 5 0.43 -5.25 19.23
N GLN A 6 0.11 -5.91 20.34
CA GLN A 6 1.06 -6.76 21.06
C GLN A 6 1.48 -7.98 20.24
N ARG A 7 0.54 -8.64 19.53
CA ARG A 7 0.84 -9.77 18.65
C ARG A 7 1.70 -9.43 17.44
N LEU A 8 1.61 -8.19 16.94
CA LEU A 8 2.47 -7.66 15.89
C LEU A 8 3.92 -7.47 16.36
N LYS A 9 4.14 -7.27 17.67
CA LYS A 9 5.48 -7.17 18.28
C LYS A 9 6.17 -8.52 18.50
N PHE A 10 5.48 -9.66 18.38
CA PHE A 10 6.13 -10.97 18.47
C PHE A 10 7.00 -11.22 17.24
N ASP A 11 8.17 -11.84 17.43
CA ASP A 11 9.15 -12.07 16.37
C ASP A 11 8.72 -13.10 15.32
N ASP A 12 7.65 -13.85 15.59
CA ASP A 12 7.17 -14.90 14.68
C ASP A 12 6.41 -14.30 13.48
N VAL A 13 7.01 -14.44 12.30
CA VAL A 13 6.47 -14.01 11.00
C VAL A 13 5.10 -14.65 10.71
N ALA A 14 4.86 -15.90 11.13
CA ALA A 14 3.59 -16.59 10.91
C ALA A 14 2.48 -15.98 11.77
N VAL A 15 2.80 -15.56 13.01
CA VAL A 15 1.85 -14.89 13.91
C VAL A 15 1.50 -13.50 13.39
N ARG A 16 2.50 -12.73 12.93
CA ARG A 16 2.29 -11.42 12.28
C ARG A 16 1.40 -11.54 11.05
N SER A 17 1.68 -12.50 10.17
CA SER A 17 0.89 -12.75 8.95
C SER A 17 -0.56 -13.09 9.27
N ARG A 18 -0.81 -14.00 10.23
CA ARG A 18 -2.18 -14.35 10.65
C ARG A 18 -2.93 -13.16 11.25
N CYS A 19 -2.25 -12.29 12.00
CA CYS A 19 -2.88 -11.09 12.56
C CYS A 19 -3.29 -10.12 11.45
N ILE A 20 -2.40 -9.88 10.47
CA ILE A 20 -2.68 -8.99 9.34
C ILE A 20 -3.82 -9.55 8.49
N GLN A 21 -3.85 -10.87 8.24
CA GLN A 21 -4.98 -11.51 7.56
C GLN A 21 -6.30 -11.30 8.29
N LYS A 22 -6.32 -11.42 9.63
CA LYS A 22 -7.51 -11.13 10.43
C LYS A 22 -7.95 -9.67 10.32
N ILE A 23 -7.01 -8.73 10.33
CA ILE A 23 -7.29 -7.29 10.15
C ILE A 23 -7.90 -7.05 8.77
N VAL A 24 -7.29 -7.58 7.71
CA VAL A 24 -7.80 -7.49 6.33
C VAL A 24 -9.21 -8.06 6.22
N GLN A 25 -9.48 -9.22 6.83
CA GLN A 25 -10.82 -9.80 6.85
C GLN A 25 -11.83 -8.94 7.62
N ALA A 26 -11.42 -8.35 8.73
CA ALA A 26 -12.27 -7.44 9.50
C ALA A 26 -12.62 -6.17 8.68
N VAL A 27 -11.64 -5.61 7.97
CA VAL A 27 -11.86 -4.49 7.04
C VAL A 27 -12.87 -4.89 5.95
N LYS A 28 -12.71 -6.05 5.32
CA LYS A 28 -13.66 -6.55 4.32
C LYS A 28 -15.08 -6.70 4.85
N LYS A 29 -15.24 -7.25 6.07
CA LYS A 29 -16.55 -7.41 6.71
C LYS A 29 -17.21 -6.07 7.01
N LYS A 30 -16.43 -5.08 7.48
CA LYS A 30 -16.92 -3.74 7.81
C LYS A 30 -17.23 -2.88 6.59
N ALA A 31 -16.50 -3.07 5.49
CA ALA A 31 -16.76 -2.41 4.22
C ALA A 31 -18.10 -2.84 3.59
N LYS A 32 -18.73 -3.94 4.04
CA LYS A 32 -20.04 -4.44 3.53
C LYS A 32 -20.13 -4.53 1.99
N LYS A 33 -19.01 -4.79 1.31
CA LYS A 33 -18.84 -4.79 -0.17
C LYS A 33 -18.90 -3.41 -0.84
N GLU A 34 -18.94 -2.33 -0.09
CA GLU A 34 -18.76 -0.98 -0.60
C GLU A 34 -17.26 -0.67 -0.78
N LEU A 35 -16.95 0.12 -1.80
CA LEU A 35 -15.58 0.58 -2.06
C LEU A 35 -15.21 1.63 -1.01
N ILE A 36 -14.14 1.37 -0.24
CA ILE A 36 -13.64 2.35 0.72
C ILE A 36 -12.92 3.46 -0.04
N THR A 37 -13.47 4.68 0.01
CA THR A 37 -12.90 5.90 -0.57
C THR A 37 -12.44 6.88 0.52
N SER A 38 -11.85 8.01 0.12
CA SER A 38 -11.47 9.11 1.03
C SER A 38 -12.65 9.71 1.81
N SER A 39 -13.88 9.59 1.30
CA SER A 39 -15.11 10.08 1.92
C SER A 39 -15.85 9.01 2.73
N SER A 40 -15.40 7.76 2.70
CA SER A 40 -16.00 6.66 3.46
C SER A 40 -15.80 6.84 4.97
N VAL A 41 -16.69 6.23 5.75
CA VAL A 41 -16.54 6.11 7.22
C VAL A 41 -15.16 5.52 7.54
N GLN A 42 -14.42 6.16 8.44
CA GLN A 42 -13.11 5.69 8.85
C GLN A 42 -13.23 4.33 9.54
N ILE A 43 -12.59 3.32 8.96
CA ILE A 43 -12.55 1.97 9.52
C ILE A 43 -11.32 1.88 10.44
N PRO A 44 -11.49 1.69 11.77
CA PRO A 44 -10.36 1.70 12.70
C PRO A 44 -9.35 0.58 12.45
N GLU A 45 -9.78 -0.56 11.91
CA GLU A 45 -8.90 -1.65 11.48
C GLU A 45 -8.02 -1.27 10.28
N LEU A 46 -8.55 -0.44 9.38
CA LEU A 46 -7.79 0.06 8.23
C LEU A 46 -6.75 1.09 8.70
N ASN A 47 -7.11 1.95 9.66
CA ASN A 47 -6.16 2.88 10.27
C ASN A 47 -5.02 2.15 10.98
N LEU A 48 -5.31 1.07 11.70
CA LEU A 48 -4.28 0.23 12.30
C LEU A 48 -3.35 -0.37 11.23
N LEU A 49 -3.90 -0.79 10.09
CA LEU A 49 -3.09 -1.32 8.99
C LEU A 49 -2.13 -0.25 8.42
N TRP A 50 -2.60 1.00 8.29
CA TRP A 50 -1.75 2.13 7.89
C TRP A 50 -0.66 2.44 8.92
N GLU A 51 -0.98 2.40 10.21
CA GLU A 51 0.02 2.56 11.29
C GLU A 51 1.11 1.48 11.20
N VAL A 52 0.74 0.23 10.96
CA VAL A 52 1.70 -0.88 10.82
C VAL A 52 2.57 -0.75 9.57
N CYS A 53 2.09 -0.09 8.51
CA CYS A 53 2.92 0.18 7.33
C CYS A 53 4.08 1.15 7.64
N ALA A 54 3.86 2.10 8.55
CA ALA A 54 4.86 3.07 8.98
C ALA A 54 5.71 2.60 10.17
N ASP A 55 5.41 1.42 10.73
CA ASP A 55 6.11 0.86 11.90
C ASP A 55 7.56 0.45 11.57
N GLU A 56 8.44 0.47 12.58
CA GLU A 56 9.89 0.19 12.42
C GLU A 56 10.17 -1.24 11.94
N SER A 57 9.24 -2.17 12.16
CA SER A 57 9.41 -3.57 11.79
C SER A 57 9.17 -3.81 10.28
N THR A 58 10.24 -3.87 9.49
CA THR A 58 10.21 -4.07 8.02
C THR A 58 9.34 -5.28 7.60
N SER A 59 9.37 -6.36 8.39
CA SER A 59 8.57 -7.57 8.12
C SER A 59 7.07 -7.38 8.36
N ALA A 60 6.64 -6.66 9.40
CA ALA A 60 5.23 -6.36 9.62
C ALA A 60 4.72 -5.30 8.62
N SER A 61 5.53 -4.28 8.36
CA SER A 61 5.25 -3.23 7.36
C SER A 61 5.03 -3.84 5.97
N ASN A 62 5.92 -4.73 5.50
CA ASN A 62 5.76 -5.40 4.21
C ASN A 62 4.49 -6.26 4.12
N LEU A 63 4.13 -6.96 5.19
CA LEU A 63 2.89 -7.75 5.22
C LEU A 63 1.65 -6.86 5.23
N ALA A 64 1.67 -5.72 5.92
CA ALA A 64 0.57 -4.76 5.95
C ALA A 64 0.37 -4.09 4.58
N ILE A 65 1.46 -3.70 3.92
CA ILE A 65 1.46 -3.17 2.55
C ILE A 65 0.85 -4.18 1.58
N ARG A 66 1.27 -5.46 1.66
CA ARG A 66 0.64 -6.54 0.86
C ARG A 66 -0.85 -6.68 1.13
N GLY A 67 -1.27 -6.54 2.39
CA GLY A 67 -2.68 -6.55 2.77
C GLY A 67 -3.48 -5.42 2.12
N ILE A 68 -2.91 -4.22 2.04
CA ILE A 68 -3.52 -3.06 1.38
C ILE A 68 -3.61 -3.27 -0.12
N ILE A 69 -2.54 -3.74 -0.77
CA ILE A 69 -2.55 -4.08 -2.21
C ILE A 69 -3.64 -5.11 -2.49
N TYR A 70 -3.76 -6.13 -1.65
CA TYR A 70 -4.81 -7.14 -1.79
C TYR A 70 -6.23 -6.55 -1.63
N LEU A 71 -6.43 -5.61 -0.70
CA LEU A 71 -7.72 -4.92 -0.56
C LEU A 71 -8.06 -4.09 -1.80
N ALA A 72 -7.08 -3.38 -2.36
CA ALA A 72 -7.25 -2.58 -3.56
C ALA A 72 -7.51 -3.43 -4.80
N ALA A 73 -6.73 -4.49 -5.03
CA ALA A 73 -6.88 -5.41 -6.16
C ALA A 73 -8.20 -6.20 -6.15
N ASN A 74 -8.89 -6.27 -5.00
CA ASN A 74 -10.20 -6.93 -4.88
C ASN A 74 -11.37 -5.92 -4.85
N ASN A 75 -11.15 -4.67 -5.27
CA ASN A 75 -12.17 -3.62 -5.30
C ASN A 75 -12.84 -3.35 -3.94
N HIS A 76 -12.10 -3.57 -2.85
CA HIS A 76 -12.55 -3.20 -1.49
C HIS A 76 -12.00 -1.85 -1.03
N LEU A 77 -10.95 -1.35 -1.69
CA LEU A 77 -10.29 -0.09 -1.37
C LEU A 77 -10.00 0.65 -2.67
N ASP A 78 -10.35 1.93 -2.73
CA ASP A 78 -10.04 2.76 -3.89
C ASP A 78 -8.52 2.90 -4.08
N VAL A 79 -8.05 2.60 -5.29
CA VAL A 79 -6.62 2.58 -5.63
C VAL A 79 -6.01 3.98 -5.48
N ASN A 80 -6.72 5.02 -5.94
CA ASN A 80 -6.23 6.40 -5.85
C ASN A 80 -6.13 6.86 -4.39
N TYR A 81 -7.09 6.49 -3.55
CA TYR A 81 -7.06 6.74 -2.11
C TYR A 81 -5.86 6.04 -1.45
N ALA A 82 -5.61 4.77 -1.78
CA ALA A 82 -4.48 4.02 -1.26
C ALA A 82 -3.13 4.64 -1.66
N ILE A 83 -2.97 5.02 -2.93
CA ILE A 83 -1.77 5.71 -3.44
C ILE A 83 -1.55 7.03 -2.70
N ASN A 84 -2.60 7.85 -2.55
CA ASN A 84 -2.49 9.13 -1.84
C ASN A 84 -2.10 8.95 -0.37
N LYS A 85 -2.64 7.92 0.30
CA LYS A 85 -2.25 7.58 1.68
C LYS A 85 -0.80 7.13 1.78
N PHE A 86 -0.33 6.30 0.84
CA PHE A 86 1.07 5.90 0.79
C PHE A 86 2.01 7.08 0.57
N LEU A 87 1.68 7.97 -0.38
CA LEU A 87 2.45 9.19 -0.62
C LEU A 87 2.53 10.08 0.63
N GLY A 88 1.41 10.24 1.34
CA GLY A 88 1.38 10.99 2.61
C GLY A 88 2.16 10.34 3.75
N SER A 89 2.45 9.03 3.67
CA SER A 89 3.22 8.31 4.68
C SER A 89 4.73 8.26 4.41
N LEU A 90 5.20 8.67 3.22
CA LEU A 90 6.61 8.61 2.84
C LEU A 90 7.54 9.29 3.83
N SER A 91 7.18 10.49 4.31
CA SER A 91 8.01 11.27 5.24
C SER A 91 8.12 10.68 6.64
N SER A 92 7.20 9.79 7.01
CA SER A 92 7.11 9.24 8.37
C SER A 92 7.40 7.74 8.43
N ALA A 93 7.59 7.09 7.28
CA ALA A 93 7.78 5.66 7.21
C ALA A 93 9.24 5.27 7.38
N SER A 94 9.48 4.30 8.25
CA SER A 94 10.75 3.58 8.36
C SER A 94 11.07 2.77 7.09
N ASN A 95 10.04 2.24 6.42
CA ASN A 95 10.15 1.33 5.29
C ASN A 95 9.68 1.97 3.97
N VAL A 96 10.44 2.96 3.51
CA VAL A 96 10.15 3.69 2.26
C VAL A 96 10.17 2.75 1.05
N TYR A 97 11.10 1.79 1.00
CA TYR A 97 11.19 0.83 -0.11
C TYR A 97 9.90 0.01 -0.27
N GLY A 98 9.36 -0.52 0.83
CA GLY A 98 8.10 -1.26 0.80
C GLY A 98 6.93 -0.40 0.28
N ILE A 99 6.88 0.87 0.68
CA ILE A 99 5.83 1.81 0.26
C ILE A 99 5.94 2.10 -1.24
N VAL A 100 7.13 2.41 -1.73
CA VAL A 100 7.36 2.66 -3.17
C VAL A 100 6.99 1.43 -3.99
N LYS A 101 7.40 0.23 -3.55
CA LYS A 101 6.99 -1.03 -4.18
C LYS A 101 5.48 -1.24 -4.17
N GLY A 102 4.81 -0.86 -3.08
CA GLY A 102 3.36 -0.90 -2.97
C GLY A 102 2.66 0.05 -3.94
N ILE A 103 3.13 1.29 -4.07
CA ILE A 103 2.62 2.27 -5.05
C ILE A 103 2.78 1.72 -6.47
N THR A 104 3.95 1.17 -6.82
CA THR A 104 4.19 0.59 -8.14
C THR A 104 3.22 -0.56 -8.44
N LYS A 105 2.99 -1.49 -7.50
CA LYS A 105 2.04 -2.59 -7.72
C LYS A 105 0.59 -2.11 -7.84
N LEU A 106 0.20 -1.08 -7.09
CA LEU A 106 -1.12 -0.45 -7.23
C LEU A 106 -1.30 0.21 -8.60
N LEU A 107 -0.27 0.89 -9.11
CA LEU A 107 -0.27 1.50 -10.44
C LEU A 107 -0.42 0.47 -11.55
N ILE A 108 0.29 -0.67 -11.45
CA ILE A 108 0.16 -1.78 -12.41
C ILE A 108 -1.27 -2.32 -12.38
N SER A 109 -1.84 -2.53 -11.20
CA SER A 109 -3.23 -3.00 -11.06
C SER A 109 -4.24 -2.03 -11.69
N GLN A 110 -3.97 -0.72 -11.69
CA GLN A 110 -4.82 0.27 -12.33
C GLN A 110 -4.73 0.24 -13.86
N LYS A 111 -3.55 -0.09 -14.42
CA LYS A 111 -3.34 -0.24 -15.87
C LYS A 111 -4.22 -1.36 -16.44
N ASP A 112 -4.35 -2.47 -15.71
CA ASP A 112 -5.18 -3.61 -16.12
C ASP A 112 -6.69 -3.25 -16.15
N GLU A 113 -7.14 -2.34 -15.29
CA GLU A 113 -8.54 -1.90 -15.25
C GLU A 113 -8.85 -0.70 -16.18
N ASN A 114 -7.88 0.19 -16.42
CA ASN A 114 -8.05 1.39 -17.23
C ASN A 114 -6.89 1.56 -18.24
N ASN A 115 -7.16 1.29 -19.52
CA ASN A 115 -6.22 1.55 -20.63
C ASN A 115 -5.84 3.03 -20.83
N SER A 116 -6.49 3.95 -20.11
CA SER A 116 -6.20 5.39 -20.14
C SER A 116 -5.33 5.76 -18.94
N SER A 117 -4.14 6.30 -19.20
CA SER A 117 -3.27 6.87 -18.16
C SER A 117 -3.95 8.07 -17.50
N SER A 118 -4.41 7.90 -16.24
CA SER A 118 -5.06 8.96 -15.44
C SER A 118 -4.12 10.10 -15.01
N TYR A 119 -2.85 10.04 -15.40
CA TYR A 119 -1.80 10.96 -14.96
C TYR A 119 -1.25 11.79 -16.13
N SER A 120 -0.95 13.05 -15.84
CA SER A 120 -0.35 14.01 -16.76
C SER A 120 0.96 14.55 -16.19
N LEU A 121 1.81 15.13 -17.04
CA LEU A 121 3.03 15.82 -16.61
C LEU A 121 2.73 17.02 -15.70
N HIS A 122 1.56 17.65 -15.89
CA HIS A 122 1.17 18.84 -15.14
C HIS A 122 0.25 18.50 -13.95
N ARG A 123 -0.96 17.99 -14.20
CA ARG A 123 -1.91 17.54 -13.16
C ARG A 123 -2.91 16.49 -13.69
N PRO A 124 -3.24 15.44 -12.90
CA PRO A 124 -2.53 15.03 -11.68
C PRO A 124 -1.16 14.43 -12.03
N LYS A 125 -0.13 14.78 -11.25
CA LYS A 125 1.24 14.25 -11.46
C LYS A 125 1.26 12.74 -11.19
N HIS A 126 2.13 12.02 -11.91
CA HIS A 126 2.32 10.60 -11.68
C HIS A 126 2.84 10.32 -10.25
N PRO A 127 2.33 9.30 -9.52
CA PRO A 127 2.72 9.05 -8.13
C PRO A 127 4.21 8.80 -7.93
N LEU A 128 4.89 8.14 -8.87
CA LEU A 128 6.35 7.98 -8.80
C LEU A 128 7.10 9.31 -8.96
N ILE A 129 6.56 10.28 -9.73
CA ILE A 129 7.14 11.63 -9.79
C ILE A 129 6.95 12.33 -8.44
N ALA A 130 5.82 12.12 -7.77
CA ALA A 130 5.58 12.67 -6.44
C ALA A 130 6.52 12.06 -5.38
N VAL A 131 6.86 10.77 -5.48
CA VAL A 131 7.89 10.11 -4.65
C VAL A 131 9.24 10.78 -4.83
N LEU A 132 9.68 11.01 -6.07
CA LEU A 132 10.96 11.67 -6.38
C LEU A 132 11.00 13.14 -5.94
N GLN A 133 9.84 13.81 -5.95
CA GLN A 133 9.72 15.17 -5.42
C GLN A 133 9.82 15.23 -3.90
N ALA A 134 9.55 14.13 -3.20
CA ALA A 134 9.68 14.06 -1.74
C ALA A 134 11.14 13.94 -1.32
N ASP A 135 11.91 13.04 -1.97
CA ASP A 135 13.35 12.90 -1.78
C ASP A 135 13.99 12.32 -3.05
N GLU A 136 15.06 12.96 -3.52
CA GLU A 136 15.85 12.51 -4.67
C GLU A 136 16.58 11.19 -4.38
N ASN A 137 16.88 10.90 -3.11
CA ASN A 137 17.52 9.65 -2.69
C ASN A 137 16.67 8.40 -2.97
N TYR A 138 15.37 8.55 -3.29
CA TYR A 138 14.49 7.44 -3.64
C TYR A 138 14.58 7.03 -5.11
N LEU A 139 15.30 7.78 -5.95
CA LEU A 139 15.51 7.47 -7.36
C LEU A 139 15.98 6.02 -7.64
N PRO A 140 17.05 5.50 -7.00
CA PRO A 140 17.46 4.12 -7.23
C PRO A 140 16.36 3.10 -6.90
N LEU A 141 15.57 3.34 -5.85
CA LEU A 141 14.47 2.46 -5.47
C LEU A 141 13.35 2.48 -6.52
N VAL A 142 13.04 3.65 -7.06
CA VAL A 142 12.03 3.78 -8.13
C VAL A 142 12.50 3.03 -9.38
N LEU A 143 13.76 3.18 -9.79
CA LEU A 143 14.32 2.50 -10.95
C LEU A 143 14.32 0.98 -10.80
N GLU A 144 14.74 0.47 -9.63
CA GLU A 144 14.68 -0.97 -9.32
C GLU A 144 13.25 -1.50 -9.41
N ASN A 145 12.27 -0.80 -8.83
CA ASN A 145 10.87 -1.22 -8.90
C ASN A 145 10.29 -1.17 -10.32
N ILE A 146 10.72 -0.24 -11.17
CA ILE A 146 10.33 -0.20 -12.58
C ILE A 146 10.96 -1.38 -13.33
N ALA A 147 12.24 -1.68 -13.09
CA ALA A 147 12.91 -2.82 -13.70
C ALA A 147 12.26 -4.15 -13.30
N ASP A 148 11.91 -4.30 -12.02
CA ASP A 148 11.14 -5.43 -11.48
C ASP A 148 9.79 -5.54 -12.21
N ALA A 149 9.04 -4.44 -12.32
CA ALA A 149 7.73 -4.42 -12.96
C ALA A 149 7.78 -4.79 -14.45
N VAL A 150 8.76 -4.28 -15.18
CA VAL A 150 8.98 -4.63 -16.60
C VAL A 150 9.35 -6.11 -16.73
N SER A 151 10.14 -6.64 -15.80
CA SER A 151 10.49 -8.06 -15.78
C SER A 151 9.27 -8.95 -15.46
N GLU A 152 8.40 -8.53 -14.53
CA GLU A 152 7.14 -9.22 -14.22
C GLU A 152 6.16 -9.22 -15.43
N ASP A 153 6.14 -8.16 -16.25
CA ASP A 153 5.30 -8.05 -17.46
C ASP A 153 5.83 -8.94 -18.61
N ASN A 154 7.16 -9.03 -18.78
CA ASN A 154 7.78 -9.90 -19.79
C ASN A 154 7.62 -11.40 -19.53
N LEU A 155 7.18 -11.78 -18.32
CA LEU A 155 6.92 -13.16 -17.92
C LEU A 155 5.43 -13.55 -18.05
N ARG A 156 4.55 -12.61 -18.38
CA ARG A 156 3.12 -12.83 -18.64
C ARG A 156 2.86 -13.01 -20.13
#